data_AF-A0A526QEW9-F1
#
_entry.id   AF-A0A526QEW9-F1
#
_cell.length_a   1.000
_cell.length_b   1.000
_cell.length_c   1.000
_cell.angle_alpha   90.00
_cell.angle_beta   90.00
_cell.angle_gamma   90.00
#
_symmetry.space_group_name_H-M   'P 1'
#
loop_
_entity.id
_entity.type
_entity.pdbx_description
1 polymer ?
#
loop_
_entity_poly.entity_id
_entity_poly.type
_entity_poly.pdbx_seq_one_letter_code
_entity_poly.pdbx_strand_id
1 'polypeptide(L)'
;ASARSLSVNSVLTGTLPEEINSNTMGELRAQYAALKQEADRAAVRLGPRHPELQALSAQLAGARDRIAGELQRIASSLQVDLKRSVQLEQDLASRLAQAKVQSGDVNSALVSLRELEREAAAKRSVYEAFLLRAKETGEQKDINTANINVISKAFAPLEAKGPSRAVMALAGLLLGFASGVGLG
;
A
#
# COMPACT_ATOMS: atom_id res chain seq x y z
N ALA A 1 17.20 27.34 19.51
CA ALA A 1 17.91 28.40 20.24
C ALA A 1 17.28 29.74 19.88
N SER A 2 17.08 30.59 20.88
CA SER A 2 16.05 31.63 20.90
C SER A 2 16.34 32.82 19.96
N ALA A 3 15.40 33.15 19.07
CA ALA A 3 15.39 34.36 18.22
C ALA A 3 15.40 35.71 19.00
N ARG A 4 15.49 35.67 20.33
CA ARG A 4 15.53 36.83 21.24
C ARG A 4 16.91 37.50 21.32
N SER A 5 17.95 36.91 20.74
CA SER A 5 19.32 37.44 20.78
C SER A 5 19.72 38.28 19.57
N LEU A 6 18.87 38.39 18.54
CA LEU A 6 19.18 39.18 17.34
C LEU A 6 19.00 40.67 17.61
N SER A 7 20.10 41.31 17.99
CA SER A 7 20.17 42.76 18.20
C SER A 7 21.35 43.34 17.41
N VAL A 8 21.33 44.64 17.17
CA VAL A 8 22.49 45.33 16.59
C VAL A 8 23.76 45.03 17.41
N ASN A 9 23.64 44.94 18.74
CA ASN A 9 24.78 44.62 19.60
C ASN A 9 25.34 43.21 19.36
N SER A 10 24.51 42.19 19.13
CA SER A 10 24.99 40.83 18.82
C SER A 10 25.71 40.75 17.47
N VAL A 11 25.31 41.59 16.50
CA VAL A 11 26.03 41.75 15.23
C VAL A 11 27.41 42.31 15.48
N LEU A 12 27.49 43.38 16.25
CA LEU A 12 28.72 44.09 16.54
C LEU A 12 29.72 43.26 17.35
N THR A 13 29.23 42.41 18.27
CA THR A 13 30.06 41.48 19.05
C THR A 13 30.41 40.18 18.31
N GLY A 14 29.86 39.95 17.11
CA GLY A 14 30.21 38.81 16.27
C GLY A 14 29.60 37.47 16.67
N THR A 15 28.50 37.47 17.42
CA THR A 15 27.83 36.24 17.90
C THR A 15 26.65 35.84 17.00
N LEU A 16 26.73 36.14 15.70
CA LEU A 16 25.65 35.89 14.74
C LEU A 16 25.67 34.44 14.23
N PRO A 17 24.50 33.81 14.09
CA PRO A 17 24.35 32.58 13.30
C PRO A 17 24.85 32.78 11.86
N GLU A 18 25.42 31.73 11.27
CA GLU A 18 26.05 31.76 9.94
C GLU A 18 25.03 32.11 8.84
N GLU A 19 23.76 31.79 9.04
CA GLU A 19 22.67 32.10 8.10
C GLU A 19 22.36 33.61 7.99
N ILE A 20 22.83 34.42 8.94
CA ILE A 20 22.62 35.88 9.00
C ILE A 20 23.89 36.63 8.56
N ASN A 21 25.01 35.93 8.35
CA ASN A 21 26.24 36.51 7.80
C ASN A 21 26.12 36.68 6.29
N SER A 22 25.59 37.81 5.84
CA SER A 22 25.67 38.25 4.44
C SER A 22 26.96 39.06 4.19
N ASN A 23 27.41 39.09 2.93
CA ASN A 23 28.54 39.96 2.53
C ASN A 23 28.29 41.43 2.91
N THR A 24 27.06 41.91 2.71
CA THR A 24 26.61 43.27 3.09
C THR A 24 26.71 43.51 4.59
N MET A 25 26.35 42.54 5.43
CA MET A 25 26.47 42.65 6.88
C MET A 25 27.94 42.70 7.33
N GLY A 26 28.80 41.92 6.66
CA GLY A 26 30.25 41.95 6.87
C GLY A 26 30.85 43.34 6.57
N GLU A 27 30.48 43.93 5.44
CA GLU A 27 30.90 45.29 5.04
C GLU A 27 30.41 46.35 6.04
N LEU A 28 29.13 46.31 6.44
CA LEU A 28 28.57 47.25 7.42
C LEU A 28 29.26 47.15 8.79
N ARG A 29 29.60 45.93 9.25
CA ARG A 29 30.38 45.73 10.47
C ARG A 29 31.78 46.30 10.36
N ALA A 30 32.47 46.05 9.24
CA ALA A 30 33.81 46.58 9.02
C ALA A 30 33.81 48.11 9.01
N GLN A 31 32.83 48.73 8.34
CA GLN A 31 32.63 50.17 8.34
C GLN A 31 32.36 50.71 9.75
N TYR A 32 31.48 50.07 10.52
CA TYR A 32 31.22 50.46 11.91
C TYR A 32 32.49 50.38 12.78
N ALA A 33 33.25 49.29 12.67
CA ALA A 33 34.48 49.11 13.43
C ALA A 33 35.53 50.19 13.11
N ALA A 34 35.69 50.54 11.83
CA ALA A 34 36.57 51.63 11.40
C ALA A 34 36.14 52.99 11.97
N LEU A 35 34.87 53.36 11.84
CA LEU A 35 34.32 54.60 12.42
C LEU A 35 34.46 54.64 13.94
N LYS A 36 34.27 53.50 14.61
CA LYS A 36 34.37 53.39 16.07
C LYS A 36 35.81 53.65 16.52
N GLN A 37 36.78 53.07 15.83
CA GLN A 37 38.20 53.26 16.10
C GLN A 37 38.64 54.71 15.87
N GLU A 38 38.11 55.37 14.82
CA GLU A 38 38.37 56.78 14.55
C GLU A 38 37.77 57.69 15.63
N ALA A 39 36.51 57.45 16.02
CA ALA A 39 35.85 58.15 17.11
C ALA A 39 36.60 58.00 18.44
N ASP A 40 37.08 56.80 18.76
CA ASP A 40 37.83 56.54 20.00
C ASP A 40 39.17 57.28 20.02
N ARG A 41 39.88 57.33 18.89
CA ARG A 41 41.12 58.12 18.76
C ARG A 41 40.87 59.62 18.88
N ALA A 42 39.83 60.11 18.24
CA ALA A 42 39.40 61.50 18.33
C ALA A 42 39.00 61.86 19.77
N ALA A 43 38.34 60.95 20.51
CA ALA A 43 37.85 61.20 21.86
C ALA A 43 38.98 61.35 22.90
N VAL A 44 40.13 60.71 22.66
CA VAL A 44 41.33 60.87 23.50
C VAL A 44 41.99 62.23 23.26
N ARG A 45 41.95 62.75 22.02
CA ARG A 45 42.64 63.98 21.64
C ARG A 45 41.78 65.23 21.77
N LEU A 46 40.47 65.09 21.58
CA LEU A 46 39.50 66.17 21.47
C LEU A 46 38.57 66.09 22.68
N GLY A 47 38.29 67.24 23.31
CA GLY A 47 37.35 67.29 24.43
C GLY A 47 35.93 66.88 24.01
N PRO A 48 35.07 66.44 24.95
CA PRO A 48 33.76 65.82 24.65
C PRO A 48 32.74 66.72 23.92
N ARG A 49 32.98 68.04 23.82
CA ARG A 49 32.12 68.99 23.10
C ARG A 49 32.69 69.43 21.74
N HIS A 50 33.74 68.76 21.24
CA HIS A 50 34.35 69.11 19.96
C HIS A 50 33.41 68.76 18.78
N PRO A 51 33.23 69.65 17.77
CA PRO A 51 32.30 69.43 16.66
C PRO A 51 32.64 68.18 15.84
N GLU A 52 33.92 67.85 15.69
CA GLU A 52 34.37 66.65 14.98
C GLU A 52 33.92 65.35 15.67
N LEU A 53 33.90 65.33 17.01
CA LEU A 53 33.37 64.18 17.76
C LEU A 53 31.86 64.05 17.61
N GLN A 54 31.15 65.17 17.55
CA GLN A 54 29.71 65.15 17.29
C GLN A 54 29.42 64.59 15.89
N ALA A 55 30.19 64.99 14.88
CA ALA A 55 30.08 64.45 13.53
C ALA A 55 30.35 62.95 13.49
N LEU A 56 31.44 62.47 14.10
CA LEU A 56 31.76 61.04 14.20
C LEU A 56 30.69 60.25 14.96
N SER A 57 30.12 60.82 16.02
CA SER A 57 29.03 60.20 16.78
C SER A 57 27.75 60.04 15.93
N ALA A 58 27.43 61.04 15.11
CA ALA A 58 26.29 60.98 14.18
C ALA A 58 26.52 59.94 13.07
N GLN A 59 27.75 59.85 12.55
CA GLN A 59 28.11 58.81 11.57
C GLN A 59 28.02 57.39 12.17
N LEU A 60 28.45 57.21 13.43
CA LEU A 60 28.30 55.93 14.14
C LEU A 60 26.83 55.55 14.37
N ALA A 61 25.98 56.53 14.72
CA ALA A 61 24.55 56.31 14.83
C ALA A 61 23.94 55.88 13.48
N GLY A 62 24.27 56.59 12.41
CA GLY A 62 23.82 56.22 11.06
C GLY A 62 24.31 54.84 10.60
N ALA A 63 25.54 54.45 10.95
CA ALA A 63 26.05 53.11 10.68
C ALA A 63 25.28 52.03 11.45
N ARG A 64 24.92 52.29 12.72
CA ARG A 64 24.06 51.39 13.51
C ARG A 64 22.67 51.24 12.92
N ASP A 65 22.07 52.33 12.45
CA ASP A 65 20.74 52.30 11.83
C ASP A 65 20.74 51.49 10.54
N ARG A 66 21.81 51.60 9.73
CA ARG A 66 22.00 50.75 8.53
C ARG A 66 22.11 49.26 8.89
N ILE A 67 22.86 48.93 9.94
CA ILE A 67 22.95 47.55 10.45
C ILE A 67 21.58 47.06 10.92
N ALA A 68 20.81 47.89 11.63
CA ALA A 68 19.46 47.55 12.08
C ALA A 68 18.50 47.30 10.89
N GLY A 69 18.56 48.15 9.86
CA GLY A 69 17.78 47.98 8.64
C GLY A 69 18.13 46.69 7.90
N GLU A 70 19.41 46.36 7.79
CA GLU A 70 19.85 45.12 7.15
C GLU A 70 19.43 43.88 7.94
N LEU A 71 19.52 43.93 9.28
CA LEU A 71 18.98 42.87 10.14
C LEU A 71 17.48 42.65 9.92
N GLN A 72 16.69 43.72 9.84
CA GLN A 72 15.25 43.63 9.59
C GLN A 72 14.96 43.06 8.20
N ARG A 73 15.76 43.44 7.19
CA ARG A 73 15.66 42.89 5.84
C ARG A 73 15.94 41.37 5.84
N ILE A 74 17.00 40.92 6.50
CA ILE A 74 17.33 39.49 6.62
C ILE A 74 16.25 38.73 7.41
N ALA A 75 15.76 39.30 8.51
CA ALA A 75 14.69 38.68 9.30
C ALA A 75 13.41 38.51 8.48
N SER A 76 13.03 39.52 7.68
CA SER A 76 11.85 39.42 6.82
C SER A 76 12.03 38.41 5.69
N SER A 77 13.21 38.30 5.07
CA SER A 77 13.47 37.25 4.08
C SER A 77 13.41 35.85 4.70
N LEU A 78 14.02 35.64 5.87
CA LEU A 78 13.95 34.36 6.58
C LEU A 78 12.51 33.98 6.97
N GLN A 79 11.68 34.95 7.33
CA GLN A 79 10.27 34.70 7.62
C GLN A 79 9.49 34.28 6.36
N VAL A 80 9.78 34.90 5.21
CA VAL A 80 9.21 34.50 3.92
C VAL A 80 9.64 33.10 3.53
N ASP A 81 10.92 32.77 3.68
CA ASP A 81 11.45 31.45 3.38
C ASP A 81 10.88 30.37 4.30
N LEU A 82 10.74 30.67 5.59
CA LEU A 82 10.07 29.79 6.55
C LEU A 82 8.62 29.53 6.12
N LYS A 83 7.87 30.59 5.78
CA LYS A 83 6.49 30.46 5.32
C LYS A 83 6.39 29.59 4.05
N ARG A 84 7.30 29.79 3.10
CA ARG A 84 7.38 28.98 1.88
C ARG A 84 7.66 27.51 2.19
N SER A 85 8.64 27.24 3.06
CA SER A 85 8.99 25.87 3.47
C SER A 85 7.84 25.15 4.16
N VAL A 86 7.12 25.83 5.06
CA VAL A 86 5.92 25.27 5.72
C VAL A 86 4.81 24.98 4.70
N GLN A 87 4.60 25.86 3.73
CA GLN A 87 3.61 25.63 2.66
C GLN A 87 3.99 24.43 1.79
N LEU A 88 5.27 24.27 1.45
CA LEU A 88 5.78 23.12 0.70
C LEU A 88 5.60 21.82 1.49
N GLU A 89 5.90 21.84 2.80
CA GLU A 89 5.68 20.70 3.68
C GLU A 89 4.20 20.28 3.70
N GLN A 90 3.28 21.24 3.82
CA GLN A 90 1.85 20.97 3.82
C GLN A 90 1.35 20.42 2.47
N ASP A 91 1.82 20.96 1.35
CA ASP A 91 1.50 20.44 0.01
C ASP A 91 2.00 19.00 -0.16
N LEU A 92 3.25 18.73 0.22
CA LEU A 92 3.81 17.39 0.18
C LEU A 92 3.07 16.41 1.09
N ALA A 93 2.68 16.83 2.30
CA ALA A 93 1.90 16.01 3.21
C ALA A 93 0.52 15.66 2.62
N SER A 94 -0.14 16.64 1.99
CA SER A 94 -1.42 16.42 1.29
C SER A 94 -1.29 15.44 0.12
N ARG A 95 -0.27 15.62 -0.73
CA ARG A 95 0.02 14.69 -1.84
C ARG A 95 0.33 13.29 -1.35
N LEU A 96 1.09 13.17 -0.26
CA LEU A 96 1.41 11.87 0.34
C LEU A 96 0.15 11.18 0.87
N ALA A 97 -0.77 11.92 1.50
CA ALA A 97 -2.03 11.36 1.97
C ALA A 97 -2.90 10.85 0.81
N GLN A 98 -3.00 11.63 -0.27
CA GLN A 98 -3.73 11.21 -1.49
C GLN A 98 -3.12 9.96 -2.13
N ALA A 99 -1.78 9.91 -2.25
CA ALA A 99 -1.09 8.76 -2.80
C ALA A 99 -1.30 7.48 -1.95
N LYS A 100 -1.36 7.60 -0.62
CA LYS A 100 -1.68 6.49 0.28
C LYS A 100 -3.09 5.95 0.07
N VAL A 101 -4.09 6.82 -0.05
CA VAL A 101 -5.48 6.42 -0.35
C VAL A 101 -5.54 5.69 -1.69
N GLN A 102 -4.97 6.30 -2.74
CA GLN A 102 -4.94 5.70 -4.07
C GLN A 102 -4.25 4.33 -4.08
N SER A 103 -3.16 4.16 -3.33
CA SER A 103 -2.47 2.87 -3.18
C SER A 103 -3.33 1.84 -2.45
N GLY A 104 -4.12 2.25 -1.46
CA GLY A 104 -5.09 1.39 -0.78
C GLY A 104 -6.17 0.88 -1.75
N ASP A 105 -6.73 1.79 -2.56
CA ASP A 105 -7.75 1.47 -3.55
C ASP A 105 -7.21 0.51 -4.62
N VAL A 106 -5.99 0.74 -5.11
CA VAL A 106 -5.31 -0.16 -6.06
C VAL A 106 -5.12 -1.55 -5.46
N ASN A 107 -4.70 -1.64 -4.20
CA ASN A 107 -4.55 -2.94 -3.53
C ASN A 107 -5.88 -3.67 -3.41
N SER A 108 -6.97 -2.97 -3.04
CA SER A 108 -8.31 -3.56 -3.01
C SER A 108 -8.74 -4.06 -4.40
N ALA A 109 -8.53 -3.26 -5.44
CA ALA A 109 -8.83 -3.63 -6.82
C ALA A 109 -8.04 -4.87 -7.28
N LEU A 110 -6.76 -4.99 -6.90
CA LEU A 110 -5.93 -6.17 -7.19
C LEU A 110 -6.42 -7.43 -6.48
N VAL A 111 -6.92 -7.31 -5.24
CA VAL A 111 -7.53 -8.44 -4.53
C VAL A 111 -8.79 -8.91 -5.24
N SER A 112 -9.68 -7.98 -5.61
CA SER A 112 -10.89 -8.30 -6.38
C SER A 112 -10.57 -8.89 -7.75
N LEU A 113 -9.56 -8.36 -8.44
CA LEU A 113 -9.10 -8.92 -9.73
C LEU A 113 -8.67 -10.39 -9.56
N ARG A 114 -7.83 -10.69 -8.56
CA ARG A 114 -7.38 -12.06 -8.29
C ARG A 114 -8.52 -13.00 -7.92
N GLU A 115 -9.55 -12.50 -7.27
CA GLU A 115 -10.75 -13.28 -6.96
C GLU A 115 -11.53 -13.63 -8.22
N LEU A 116 -11.80 -12.65 -9.08
CA LEU A 116 -12.47 -12.86 -10.36
C LEU A 116 -11.68 -13.79 -11.29
N GLU A 117 -10.35 -13.68 -11.32
CA GLU A 117 -9.48 -14.59 -12.07
C GLU A 117 -9.59 -16.04 -11.55
N ARG A 118 -9.61 -16.24 -10.22
CA ARG A 118 -9.83 -17.57 -9.63
C ARG A 118 -11.20 -18.14 -9.97
N GLU A 119 -12.24 -17.31 -9.90
CA GLU A 119 -13.60 -17.73 -10.27
C GLU A 119 -13.69 -18.12 -11.75
N ALA A 120 -13.11 -17.31 -12.64
CA ALA A 120 -13.05 -17.60 -14.06
C ALA A 120 -12.28 -18.90 -14.35
N ALA A 121 -11.14 -19.11 -13.68
CA ALA A 121 -10.34 -20.33 -13.79
C ALA A 121 -11.13 -21.58 -13.30
N ALA A 122 -11.86 -21.47 -12.20
CA ALA A 122 -12.70 -22.56 -11.70
C ALA A 122 -13.88 -22.88 -12.63
N LYS A 123 -14.56 -21.86 -13.17
CA LYS A 123 -15.62 -22.05 -14.17
C LYS A 123 -15.08 -22.70 -15.44
N ARG A 124 -13.89 -22.28 -15.88
CA ARG A 124 -13.21 -22.86 -17.03
C ARG A 124 -12.87 -24.34 -16.80
N SER A 125 -12.31 -24.70 -15.65
CA SER A 125 -11.96 -26.10 -15.37
C SER A 125 -13.18 -27.01 -15.32
N VAL A 126 -14.28 -26.55 -14.72
CA VAL A 126 -15.57 -27.27 -14.71
C VAL A 126 -16.11 -27.44 -16.14
N TYR A 127 -16.05 -26.38 -16.95
CA TYR A 127 -16.49 -26.44 -18.35
C TYR A 127 -15.64 -27.41 -19.18
N GLU A 128 -14.32 -27.36 -19.05
CA GLU A 128 -13.40 -28.29 -19.72
C GLU A 128 -13.66 -29.74 -19.31
N ALA A 129 -13.88 -30.01 -18.01
CA ALA A 129 -14.24 -31.33 -17.51
C ALA A 129 -15.58 -31.82 -18.05
N PHE A 130 -16.58 -30.94 -18.16
CA PHE A 130 -17.88 -31.26 -18.74
C PHE A 130 -17.75 -31.63 -20.23
N LEU A 131 -17.00 -30.84 -21.01
CA LEU A 131 -16.76 -31.14 -22.42
C LEU A 131 -16.03 -32.48 -22.62
N LEU A 132 -15.05 -32.79 -21.76
CA LEU A 132 -14.36 -34.08 -21.79
C LEU A 132 -15.33 -35.24 -21.54
N ARG A 133 -16.14 -35.15 -20.48
CA ARG A 133 -17.13 -36.19 -20.14
C ARG A 133 -18.23 -36.35 -21.19
N ALA A 134 -18.64 -35.25 -21.83
CA ALA A 134 -19.58 -35.29 -22.94
C ALA A 134 -19.01 -36.05 -24.15
N LYS A 135 -17.72 -35.83 -24.49
CA LYS A 135 -17.04 -36.62 -25.53
C LYS A 135 -16.95 -38.10 -25.17
N GLU A 136 -16.49 -38.43 -23.96
CA GLU A 136 -16.39 -39.83 -23.50
C GLU A 136 -17.73 -40.57 -23.59
N THR A 137 -18.82 -39.91 -23.17
CA THR A 137 -20.17 -40.51 -23.19
C THR A 137 -20.71 -40.66 -24.61
N GLY A 138 -20.40 -39.73 -25.51
CA GLY A 138 -20.75 -39.82 -26.93
C GLY A 138 -20.11 -41.04 -27.60
N GLU A 139 -18.79 -41.19 -27.46
CA GLU A 139 -18.04 -42.33 -27.99
C GLU A 139 -18.54 -43.66 -27.40
N GLN A 140 -18.87 -43.70 -26.11
CA GLN A 140 -19.37 -44.93 -25.47
C GLN A 140 -20.75 -45.38 -25.97
N LYS A 141 -21.56 -44.45 -26.48
CA LYS A 141 -22.86 -44.76 -27.10
C LYS A 141 -22.70 -45.48 -28.44
N ASP A 142 -21.67 -45.14 -29.21
CA ASP A 142 -21.36 -45.81 -30.48
C ASP A 142 -20.82 -47.23 -30.25
N ILE A 143 -20.07 -47.46 -29.16
CA ILE A 143 -19.55 -48.79 -28.78
C ILE A 143 -20.67 -49.71 -28.26
N ASN A 144 -21.68 -49.18 -27.57
CA ASN A 144 -22.82 -49.95 -27.05
C ASN A 144 -23.95 -50.15 -28.08
N THR A 145 -23.58 -50.36 -29.34
CA THR A 145 -24.47 -51.02 -30.30
C THR A 145 -24.33 -52.52 -30.07
N ALA A 146 -25.00 -53.04 -29.04
CA ALA A 146 -25.06 -54.48 -28.82
C ALA A 146 -25.74 -55.10 -30.06
N ASN A 147 -24.94 -55.64 -30.99
CA ASN A 147 -25.37 -56.43 -32.13
C ASN A 147 -25.93 -57.76 -31.62
N ILE A 148 -27.10 -57.72 -30.98
CA ILE A 148 -27.79 -58.91 -30.48
C ILE A 148 -28.70 -59.38 -31.59
N ASN A 149 -28.36 -60.52 -32.20
CA ASN A 149 -29.18 -61.18 -33.20
C ASN A 149 -29.79 -62.44 -32.58
N VAL A 150 -31.11 -62.59 -32.69
CA VAL A 150 -31.83 -63.75 -32.14
C VAL A 150 -31.61 -64.95 -33.06
N ILE A 151 -30.72 -65.86 -32.68
CA ILE A 151 -30.33 -67.02 -33.51
C ILE A 151 -31.45 -68.07 -33.58
N SER A 152 -32.26 -68.24 -32.52
CA SER A 152 -33.42 -69.13 -32.54
C SER A 152 -34.43 -68.79 -31.44
N LYS A 153 -35.73 -69.06 -31.69
CA LYS A 153 -36.79 -68.99 -30.69
C LYS A 153 -36.74 -70.22 -29.78
N ALA A 154 -37.01 -70.04 -28.49
CA ALA A 154 -37.09 -71.15 -27.54
C ALA A 154 -38.33 -72.02 -27.83
N PHE A 155 -38.13 -73.34 -27.93
CA PHE A 155 -39.21 -74.32 -28.06
C PHE A 155 -39.55 -74.94 -26.71
N ALA A 156 -40.83 -75.25 -26.48
CA ALA A 156 -41.27 -75.94 -25.27
C ALA A 156 -40.67 -77.36 -25.21
N PRO A 157 -40.28 -77.89 -24.03
CA PRO A 157 -39.73 -79.23 -23.91
C PRO A 157 -40.73 -80.28 -24.37
N LEU A 158 -40.32 -81.15 -25.30
CA LEU A 158 -41.15 -82.26 -25.78
C LEU A 158 -41.37 -83.33 -24.70
N GLU A 159 -40.48 -83.40 -23.71
CA GLU A 159 -40.57 -84.33 -22.59
C GLU A 159 -40.44 -83.58 -21.27
N ALA A 160 -41.24 -83.99 -20.29
CA ALA A 160 -41.16 -83.45 -18.94
C ALA A 160 -39.84 -83.89 -18.28
N LYS A 161 -38.91 -82.94 -18.08
CA LYS A 161 -37.77 -83.14 -17.16
C LYS A 161 -38.26 -83.03 -15.72
N GLY A 162 -38.61 -84.17 -15.14
CA GLY A 162 -38.98 -84.30 -13.73
C GLY A 162 -39.20 -85.77 -13.35
N PRO A 163 -39.18 -86.12 -12.06
CA PRO A 163 -39.46 -87.50 -11.63
C PRO A 163 -40.82 -87.94 -12.16
N SER A 164 -40.92 -89.18 -12.65
CA SER A 164 -42.17 -89.68 -13.23
C SER A 164 -43.29 -89.60 -12.20
N ARG A 165 -44.50 -89.24 -12.65
CA ARG A 165 -45.67 -89.13 -11.75
C ARG A 165 -45.90 -90.42 -10.95
N ALA A 166 -45.55 -91.57 -11.53
CA ALA A 166 -45.58 -92.87 -10.87
C ALA A 166 -44.63 -92.97 -9.67
N VAL A 167 -43.40 -92.46 -9.79
CA VAL A 167 -42.43 -92.45 -8.67
C VAL A 167 -42.94 -91.56 -7.53
N MET A 168 -43.49 -90.38 -7.84
CA MET A 168 -44.06 -89.49 -6.83
C MET A 168 -45.29 -90.12 -6.13
N ALA A 169 -46.16 -90.78 -6.88
CA ALA A 169 -47.33 -91.46 -6.33
C ALA A 169 -46.92 -92.64 -5.43
N LEU A 170 -45.92 -93.43 -5.84
CA LEU A 170 -45.45 -94.59 -5.09
C LEU A 170 -44.72 -94.17 -3.80
N ALA A 171 -43.90 -93.12 -3.87
CA ALA A 171 -43.30 -92.52 -2.68
C ALA A 171 -44.35 -91.98 -1.71
N GLY A 172 -45.38 -91.29 -2.22
CA GLY A 172 -46.51 -90.80 -1.41
C GLY A 172 -47.31 -91.93 -0.75
N LEU A 173 -47.56 -93.02 -1.48
CA LEU A 173 -48.26 -94.20 -0.95
C LEU A 173 -47.44 -94.89 0.14
N LEU A 174 -46.13 -95.09 -0.08
CA LEU A 174 -45.25 -95.70 0.92
C LEU A 174 -45.13 -94.85 2.18
N LEU A 175 -44.94 -93.53 2.03
CA LEU A 175 -44.88 -92.61 3.17
C LEU A 175 -46.22 -92.52 3.90
N GLY A 176 -47.33 -92.50 3.15
CA GLY A 176 -48.68 -92.50 3.72
C GLY A 176 -49.00 -93.79 4.46
N PHE A 177 -48.64 -94.94 3.91
CA PHE A 177 -48.79 -96.25 4.55
C PHE A 177 -47.92 -96.37 5.80
N ALA A 178 -46.65 -95.98 5.73
CA ALA A 178 -45.75 -95.97 6.88
C ALA A 178 -46.26 -95.05 8.01
N SER A 179 -46.78 -93.87 7.66
CA SER A 179 -47.37 -92.95 8.63
C SER A 179 -48.68 -93.48 9.21
N GLY A 180 -49.50 -94.16 8.42
CA GLY A 180 -50.75 -94.77 8.86
C GLY A 180 -50.57 -95.97 9.79
N VAL A 181 -49.56 -96.81 9.56
CA VAL A 181 -49.21 -97.93 10.45
C VAL A 181 -48.46 -97.46 11.70
N GLY A 182 -47.75 -96.33 11.64
CA GLY A 182 -47.00 -95.78 12.77
C GLY A 182 -47.82 -94.93 13.74
N LEU A 183 -48.95 -94.36 13.30
CA LEU A 183 -49.84 -93.51 14.11
C LEU A 183 -51.21 -94.16 14.41
N GLY A 184 -51.47 -95.36 13.90
CA GLY A 184 -52.68 -96.16 14.11
C GLY A 184 -52.50 -97.29 15.11
#